data_AF-A0A0M3IEA5-F1
#
_entry.id   AF-A0A0M3IEA5-F1
#
_cell.length_a   1.000
_cell.length_b   1.000
_cell.length_c   1.000
_cell.angle_alpha   90.00
_cell.angle_beta   90.00
_cell.angle_gamma   90.00
#
_symmetry.space_group_name_H-M   'P 1'
#
loop_
_entity.id
_entity.type
_entity.pdbx_description
1 polymer ?
#
loop_
_entity_poly.entity_id
_entity_poly.type
_entity_poly.pdbx_seq_one_letter_code
_entity_poly.pdbx_strand_id
1 'polypeptide(L)'
;MENVFDLLPDALLTIMGLLSLIRIKRFRDAFAATAAVFGMDEGQLYREVELYVQEHWEEEFAALDVHSRGLQYFVCRLTHCGVRDREFETVAAWKKHVALSKSHLEDAFCGSCGHHLIVPPEVGPANVKAFIIAHKKERCVGASKATMRQRQAEVTWLGGLMRNTSHILVPG
;
A
#
# COMPACT_ATOMS: atom_id res chain seq x y z
N MET A 1 -22.39 24.45 1.48
CA MET A 1 -21.16 23.67 1.77
C MET A 1 -20.76 23.04 0.46
N GLU A 2 -19.78 23.62 -0.21
CA GLU A 2 -19.15 22.99 -1.38
C GLU A 2 -18.43 21.73 -0.91
N ASN A 3 -18.68 20.62 -1.58
CA ASN A 3 -18.07 19.34 -1.24
C ASN A 3 -16.64 19.31 -1.81
N VAL A 4 -15.70 18.61 -1.15
CA VAL A 4 -14.32 18.41 -1.66
C VAL A 4 -14.32 17.83 -3.09
N PHE A 5 -15.36 17.09 -3.46
CA PHE A 5 -15.56 16.56 -4.81
C PHE A 5 -15.91 17.64 -5.86
N ASP A 6 -16.46 18.78 -5.46
CA ASP A 6 -16.79 19.88 -6.37
C ASP A 6 -15.54 20.67 -6.78
N LEU A 7 -14.53 20.72 -5.91
CA LEU A 7 -13.22 21.37 -6.14
C LEU A 7 -12.18 20.42 -6.77
N LEU A 8 -12.44 19.11 -6.79
CA LEU A 8 -11.50 18.10 -7.23
C LEU A 8 -11.07 18.24 -8.71
N PRO A 9 -11.97 18.54 -9.67
CA PRO A 9 -11.58 18.72 -11.06
C PRO A 9 -10.64 19.92 -11.26
N ASP A 10 -10.94 21.03 -10.59
CA ASP A 10 -10.15 22.26 -10.67
C ASP A 10 -8.80 22.09 -9.97
N ALA A 11 -8.77 21.46 -8.79
CA ALA A 11 -7.54 21.12 -8.11
C ALA A 11 -6.63 20.20 -8.95
N LEU A 12 -7.19 19.20 -9.62
CA LEU A 12 -6.44 18.31 -10.51
C LEU A 12 -5.88 19.05 -11.72
N LEU A 13 -6.66 19.95 -12.33
CA LEU A 13 -6.21 20.79 -13.45
C LEU A 13 -5.08 21.73 -13.02
N THR A 14 -5.17 22.34 -11.84
CA THR A 14 -4.10 23.17 -11.26
C THR A 14 -2.85 22.35 -11.00
N ILE A 15 -2.96 21.18 -10.37
CA ILE A 15 -1.82 20.27 -10.12
C ILE A 15 -1.16 19.85 -11.43
N MET A 16 -1.93 19.47 -12.44
CA MET A 16 -1.41 19.09 -13.75
C MET A 16 -0.72 20.26 -14.47
N GLY A 17 -1.26 21.47 -14.37
CA GLY A 17 -0.66 22.69 -14.90
C GLY A 17 0.67 23.01 -14.24
N LEU A 18 0.74 22.92 -12.91
CA LEU A 18 1.96 23.12 -12.12
C LEU A 18 3.03 22.07 -12.47
N LEU A 19 2.66 20.79 -12.54
CA LEU A 19 3.56 19.70 -12.92
C LEU A 19 4.12 19.88 -14.35
N SER A 20 3.31 20.39 -15.26
CA SER A 20 3.73 20.71 -16.64
C SER A 20 4.70 21.89 -16.66
N LEU A 21 4.46 22.93 -15.87
CA LEU A 21 5.36 24.07 -15.73
C LEU A 21 6.71 23.70 -15.10
N ILE A 22 6.73 22.83 -14.09
CA ILE A 22 7.96 22.31 -13.49
C ILE A 22 8.80 21.58 -14.55
N ARG A 23 8.16 20.76 -15.40
CA ARG A 23 8.84 20.02 -16.47
C ARG A 23 9.35 20.91 -17.61
N ILE A 24 8.62 21.95 -17.98
CA ILE A 24 8.91 22.76 -19.17
C ILE A 24 9.82 23.96 -18.84
N LYS A 25 9.57 24.65 -17.72
CA LYS A 25 10.25 25.91 -17.36
C LYS A 25 11.41 25.76 -16.37
N ARG A 26 11.77 24.54 -15.96
CA ARG A 26 12.85 24.26 -14.98
C ARG A 26 12.66 25.01 -13.64
N PHE A 27 11.43 25.11 -13.14
CA PHE A 27 11.25 25.51 -11.74
C PHE A 27 11.80 24.42 -10.83
N ARG A 28 12.43 24.83 -9.72
CA ARG A 28 13.11 23.90 -8.79
C ARG A 28 12.12 22.95 -8.13
N ASP A 29 10.94 23.46 -7.79
CA ASP A 29 9.89 22.75 -7.09
C ASP A 29 8.51 23.36 -7.39
N ALA A 30 7.47 22.76 -6.81
CA ALA A 30 6.10 23.18 -7.02
C ALA A 30 5.81 24.57 -6.44
N PHE A 31 6.50 24.99 -5.38
CA PHE A 31 6.30 26.32 -4.78
C PHE A 31 6.83 27.41 -5.69
N ALA A 32 8.04 27.24 -6.25
CA ALA A 32 8.58 28.17 -7.24
C ALA A 32 7.69 28.30 -8.49
N ALA A 33 7.14 27.19 -8.98
CA ALA A 33 6.20 27.21 -10.10
C ALA A 33 4.87 27.90 -9.74
N THR A 34 4.36 27.66 -8.53
CA THR A 34 3.10 28.22 -8.03
C THR A 34 3.21 29.73 -7.79
N ALA A 35 4.31 30.19 -7.18
CA ALA A 35 4.60 31.60 -6.99
C ALA A 35 4.64 32.35 -8.33
N ALA A 36 5.29 31.75 -9.34
CA ALA A 36 5.32 32.30 -10.69
C ALA A 36 3.94 32.35 -11.38
N VAL A 37 3.06 31.38 -11.11
CA VAL A 37 1.68 31.38 -11.62
C VAL A 37 0.85 32.47 -10.97
N PHE A 38 1.01 32.68 -9.65
CA PHE A 38 0.30 33.72 -8.91
C PHE A 38 0.95 35.11 -9.03
N GLY A 39 2.08 35.25 -9.72
CA GLY A 39 2.78 36.52 -9.88
C GLY A 39 3.34 37.07 -8.56
N MET A 40 3.66 36.21 -7.62
CA MET A 40 4.16 36.55 -6.29
C MET A 40 5.61 36.08 -6.07
N ASP A 41 6.26 36.66 -5.06
CA ASP A 41 7.57 36.20 -4.60
C ASP A 41 7.46 34.81 -3.96
N GLU A 42 8.43 33.93 -4.23
CA GLU A 42 8.46 32.57 -3.69
C GLU A 42 8.54 32.59 -2.15
N GLY A 43 9.34 33.49 -1.58
CA GLY A 43 9.46 33.64 -0.13
C GLY A 43 8.17 34.17 0.51
N GLN A 44 7.39 34.97 -0.21
CA GLN A 44 6.05 35.38 0.22
C GLN A 44 5.08 34.19 0.24
N LEU A 45 5.05 33.38 -0.82
CA LEU A 45 4.20 32.18 -0.88
C LEU A 45 4.51 31.22 0.27
N TYR A 46 5.80 30.98 0.57
CA TYR A 46 6.18 30.12 1.70
C TYR A 46 5.65 30.66 3.04
N ARG A 47 5.73 31.97 3.29
CA ARG A 47 5.21 32.58 4.51
C ARG A 47 3.69 32.45 4.62
N GLU A 48 2.98 32.67 3.52
CA GLU A 48 1.51 32.56 3.50
C GLU A 48 1.05 31.12 3.75
N VAL A 49 1.71 30.14 3.12
CA VAL A 49 1.42 28.72 3.35
C VAL A 49 1.78 28.30 4.77
N GLU A 50 2.91 28.77 5.31
CA GLU A 50 3.31 28.48 6.69
C GLU A 50 2.27 29.02 7.69
N LEU A 51 1.84 30.27 7.53
CA LEU A 51 0.79 30.87 8.36
C LEU A 51 -0.52 30.09 8.26
N TYR A 52 -0.95 29.75 7.05
CA TYR A 52 -2.17 28.97 6.83
C TYR A 52 -2.12 27.60 7.53
N VAL A 53 -0.99 26.87 7.38
CA VAL A 53 -0.78 25.57 8.03
C VAL A 53 -0.79 25.72 9.55
N GLN A 54 -0.17 26.77 10.10
CA GLN A 54 -0.17 27.03 11.55
C GLN A 54 -1.57 27.36 12.08
N GLU A 55 -2.32 28.22 11.38
CA GLU A 55 -3.66 28.64 11.80
C GLU A 55 -4.67 27.50 11.73
N HIS A 56 -4.54 26.59 10.77
CA HIS A 56 -5.49 25.49 10.52
C HIS A 56 -4.94 24.14 11.00
N TRP A 57 -3.87 24.16 11.81
CA TRP A 57 -3.17 22.95 12.21
C TRP A 57 -4.09 21.95 12.91
N GLU A 58 -4.74 22.36 13.99
CA GLU A 58 -5.56 21.46 14.82
C GLU A 58 -6.81 20.94 14.09
N GLU A 59 -7.39 21.76 13.21
CA GLU A 59 -8.68 21.46 12.57
C GLU A 59 -8.53 20.62 11.29
N GLU A 60 -7.46 20.84 10.51
CA GLU A 60 -7.31 20.26 9.18
C GLU A 60 -6.07 19.37 9.02
N PHE A 61 -4.96 19.72 9.66
CA PHE A 61 -3.66 19.10 9.38
C PHE A 61 -3.18 18.11 10.45
N ALA A 62 -3.59 18.26 11.71
CA ALA A 62 -3.16 17.40 12.82
C ALA A 62 -3.56 15.92 12.58
N ALA A 63 -4.67 15.67 11.89
CA ALA A 63 -5.07 14.32 11.50
C ALA A 63 -4.14 13.69 10.43
N LEU A 64 -3.42 14.51 9.66
CA LEU A 64 -2.47 14.10 8.64
C LEU A 64 -1.04 13.97 9.19
N ASP A 65 -0.76 14.59 10.34
CA ASP A 65 0.54 14.49 10.99
C ASP A 65 0.75 13.10 11.62
N VAL A 66 1.40 12.23 10.84
CA VAL A 66 1.77 10.87 11.24
C VAL A 66 2.77 10.87 12.41
N HIS A 67 3.45 11.98 12.69
CA HIS A 67 4.39 12.10 13.80
C HIS A 67 3.70 12.44 15.13
N SER A 68 2.73 13.35 15.16
CA SER A 68 1.97 13.68 16.39
C SER A 68 0.90 12.64 16.76
N ARG A 69 0.40 11.85 15.81
CA ARG A 69 -0.53 10.73 16.09
C ARG A 69 0.13 9.55 16.82
N GLY A 70 1.42 9.64 17.14
CA GLY A 70 2.23 8.55 17.66
C GLY A 70 2.60 7.57 16.55
N LEU A 71 3.69 6.82 16.74
CA LEU A 71 4.07 5.72 15.83
C LEU A 71 2.82 4.85 15.60
N GLN A 72 2.33 4.78 14.36
CA GLN A 72 1.33 3.77 14.00
C GLN A 72 1.98 2.41 14.12
N TYR A 73 1.89 1.82 15.30
CA TYR A 73 2.39 0.48 15.55
C TYR A 73 1.38 -0.53 15.04
N PHE A 74 1.90 -1.58 14.42
CA PHE A 74 1.11 -2.74 14.04
C PHE A 74 1.19 -3.76 15.19
N VAL A 75 0.08 -4.40 15.54
CA VAL A 75 0.05 -5.50 16.53
C VAL A 75 -0.37 -6.80 15.86
N CYS A 76 0.17 -7.93 16.33
CA CYS A 76 -0.20 -9.24 15.79
C CYS A 76 -1.37 -9.85 16.55
N ARG A 77 -2.59 -9.67 16.04
CA ARG A 77 -3.82 -10.24 16.65
C ARG A 77 -4.18 -11.65 16.14
N LEU A 78 -3.27 -12.33 15.43
CA LEU A 78 -3.54 -13.66 14.89
C LEU A 78 -3.75 -14.70 16.00
N THR A 79 -4.55 -15.72 15.69
CA THR A 79 -4.81 -16.81 16.64
C THR A 79 -3.50 -17.54 16.96
N HIS A 80 -3.36 -18.04 18.19
CA HIS A 80 -2.16 -18.75 18.67
C HIS A 80 -0.81 -17.99 18.64
N CYS A 81 -0.79 -16.69 18.32
CA CYS A 81 0.42 -15.88 18.41
C CYS A 81 0.98 -15.87 19.84
N GLY A 82 2.23 -16.29 20.03
CA GLY A 82 2.91 -16.23 21.33
C GLY A 82 3.32 -14.83 21.78
N VAL A 83 3.10 -13.81 20.95
CA VAL A 83 3.50 -12.40 21.18
C VAL A 83 2.41 -11.43 20.69
N ARG A 84 1.14 -11.68 21.07
CA ARG A 84 -0.03 -10.96 20.54
C ARG A 84 0.04 -9.43 20.67
N ASP A 85 0.66 -8.94 21.74
CA ASP A 85 0.73 -7.52 22.05
C ASP A 85 2.07 -6.89 21.63
N ARG A 86 2.87 -7.60 20.82
CA ARG A 86 4.10 -7.04 20.28
C ARG A 86 3.76 -5.99 19.22
N GLU A 87 4.24 -4.79 19.48
CA GLU A 87 4.19 -3.66 18.56
C GLU A 87 5.30 -3.77 17.51
N PHE A 88 4.95 -3.46 16.26
CA PHE A 88 5.86 -3.40 15.13
C PHE A 88 5.81 -2.00 14.54
N GLU A 89 6.97 -1.35 14.44
CA GLU A 89 7.10 0.00 13.86
C GLU A 89 6.76 0.06 12.36
N THR A 90 6.80 -1.09 11.66
CA THR A 90 6.50 -1.15 10.22
C THR A 90 5.69 -2.39 9.85
N VAL A 91 4.86 -2.26 8.82
CA VAL A 91 4.17 -3.40 8.17
C VAL A 91 5.17 -4.49 7.75
N ALA A 92 6.36 -4.10 7.30
CA ALA A 92 7.40 -5.04 6.88
C ALA A 92 7.92 -5.88 8.07
N ALA A 93 8.13 -5.26 9.23
CA ALA A 93 8.52 -5.96 10.46
C ALA A 93 7.40 -6.91 10.93
N TRP A 94 6.15 -6.45 10.92
CA TRP A 94 4.99 -7.28 11.23
C TRP A 94 4.86 -8.48 10.25
N LYS A 95 5.00 -8.26 8.93
CA LYS A 95 4.98 -9.33 7.92
C LYS A 95 6.09 -10.36 8.14
N LYS A 96 7.30 -9.92 8.51
CA LYS A 96 8.41 -10.81 8.88
C LYS A 96 8.06 -11.67 10.10
N HIS A 97 7.47 -11.07 11.13
CA HIS A 97 6.98 -11.82 12.28
C HIS A 97 5.96 -12.88 11.87
N VAL A 98 4.94 -12.51 11.09
CA VAL A 98 3.91 -13.46 10.64
C VAL A 98 4.51 -14.59 9.81
N ALA A 99 5.43 -14.28 8.89
CA ALA A 99 6.03 -15.27 8.01
C ALA A 99 6.97 -16.26 8.72
N LEU A 100 7.68 -15.81 9.76
CA LEU A 100 8.63 -16.62 10.50
C LEU A 100 8.01 -17.35 11.69
N SER A 101 6.90 -16.84 12.23
CA SER A 101 6.26 -17.47 13.37
C SER A 101 5.51 -18.72 12.93
N LYS A 102 5.97 -19.88 13.41
CA LYS A 102 5.30 -21.16 13.20
C LYS A 102 3.90 -21.20 13.83
N SER A 103 3.62 -20.31 14.79
CA SER A 103 2.32 -20.21 15.48
C SER A 103 1.15 -19.89 14.56
N HIS A 104 1.40 -19.30 13.38
CA HIS A 104 0.34 -18.86 12.47
C HIS A 104 0.06 -19.87 11.34
N LEU A 105 0.75 -21.01 11.34
CA LEU A 105 0.62 -22.01 10.27
C LEU A 105 -0.75 -22.72 10.27
N GLU A 106 -1.43 -22.74 11.42
CA GLU A 106 -2.74 -23.37 11.60
C GLU A 106 -3.90 -22.41 11.31
N ASP A 107 -3.67 -21.09 11.33
CA ASP A 107 -4.70 -20.05 11.17
C ASP A 107 -5.12 -19.81 9.70
N ALA A 108 -4.67 -20.66 8.76
CA ALA A 108 -4.84 -20.48 7.32
C ALA A 108 -4.47 -19.05 6.81
N PHE A 109 -3.64 -18.32 7.53
CA PHE A 109 -3.31 -16.93 7.23
C PHE A 109 -2.08 -16.80 6.33
N CYS A 110 -2.22 -16.07 5.23
CA CYS A 110 -1.10 -15.79 4.34
C CYS A 110 -0.42 -14.47 4.72
N GLY A 111 0.71 -14.54 5.42
CA GLY A 111 1.51 -13.35 5.77
C GLY A 111 2.07 -12.53 4.60
N SER A 112 2.03 -13.06 3.37
CA SER A 112 2.48 -12.33 2.17
C SER A 112 1.41 -11.34 1.68
N CYS A 113 0.16 -11.78 1.55
CA CYS A 113 -0.95 -10.94 1.10
C CYS A 113 -1.80 -10.37 2.25
N GLY A 114 -1.67 -10.87 3.47
CA GLY A 114 -2.43 -10.42 4.64
C GLY A 114 -3.87 -10.97 4.71
N HIS A 115 -4.18 -12.07 4.02
CA HIS A 115 -5.54 -12.63 3.97
C HIS A 115 -5.60 -14.05 4.54
N HIS A 116 -6.72 -14.38 5.18
CA HIS A 116 -7.11 -15.75 5.53
C HIS A 116 -7.53 -16.51 4.26
N LEU A 117 -7.02 -17.73 4.13
CA LEU A 117 -7.35 -18.61 3.01
C LEU A 117 -8.60 -19.41 3.33
N ILE A 118 -9.45 -19.58 2.33
CA ILE A 118 -10.58 -20.50 2.40
C ILE A 118 -10.00 -21.91 2.24
N VAL A 119 -9.92 -22.65 3.35
CA VAL A 119 -9.48 -24.05 3.39
C VAL A 119 -10.73 -24.92 3.60
N PRO A 120 -10.97 -25.95 2.77
CA PRO A 120 -12.11 -26.84 2.97
C PRO A 120 -12.08 -27.51 4.35
N PRO A 121 -13.22 -27.66 5.04
CA PRO A 121 -13.27 -28.17 6.41
C PRO A 121 -12.81 -29.63 6.53
N GLU A 122 -12.83 -30.40 5.45
CA GLU A 122 -12.33 -31.78 5.41
C GLU A 122 -10.80 -31.86 5.44
N VAL A 123 -10.12 -30.73 5.20
CA VAL A 123 -8.66 -30.62 5.20
C VAL A 123 -8.19 -30.44 6.64
N GLY A 124 -7.61 -31.50 7.20
CA GLY A 124 -7.03 -31.43 8.54
C GLY A 124 -5.96 -30.34 8.70
N PRO A 125 -5.71 -29.86 9.93
CA PRO A 125 -4.75 -28.77 10.21
C PRO A 125 -3.35 -29.00 9.64
N ALA A 126 -2.92 -30.27 9.57
CA ALA A 126 -1.65 -30.68 8.99
C ALA A 126 -1.47 -30.28 7.50
N ASN A 127 -2.58 -30.12 6.78
CA ASN A 127 -2.60 -29.81 5.36
C ASN A 127 -2.84 -28.32 5.05
N VAL A 128 -3.21 -27.50 6.05
CA VAL A 128 -3.38 -26.03 5.89
C VAL A 128 -2.11 -25.38 5.34
N LYS A 129 -0.95 -25.86 5.80
CA LYS A 129 0.36 -25.42 5.28
C LYS A 129 0.49 -25.65 3.77
N ALA A 130 0.00 -26.77 3.24
CA ALA A 130 0.04 -27.06 1.81
C ALA A 130 -0.83 -26.08 1.02
N PHE A 131 -2.01 -25.73 1.53
CA PHE A 131 -2.88 -24.70 0.96
C PHE A 131 -2.22 -23.32 0.96
N ILE A 132 -1.54 -22.94 2.05
CA ILE A 132 -0.78 -21.67 2.10
C ILE A 132 0.35 -21.67 1.07
N ILE A 133 1.08 -22.77 0.92
CA ILE A 133 2.16 -22.89 -0.07
C ILE A 133 1.61 -22.80 -1.50
N ALA A 134 0.55 -23.54 -1.81
CA ALA A 134 -0.11 -23.51 -3.11
C ALA A 134 -0.62 -22.11 -3.43
N HIS A 135 -1.31 -21.46 -2.49
CA HIS A 135 -1.74 -20.07 -2.61
C HIS A 135 -0.56 -19.14 -2.89
N LYS A 136 0.54 -19.21 -2.12
CA LYS A 136 1.72 -18.36 -2.34
C LYS A 136 2.30 -18.56 -3.74
N LYS A 137 2.37 -19.80 -4.21
CA LYS A 137 2.90 -20.13 -5.54
C LYS A 137 1.99 -19.64 -6.66
N GLU A 138 0.68 -19.82 -6.53
CA GLU A 138 -0.24 -19.74 -7.68
C GLU A 138 -1.17 -18.53 -7.64
N ARG A 139 -1.63 -18.10 -6.46
CA ARG A 139 -2.77 -17.16 -6.34
C ARG A 139 -2.54 -15.93 -5.47
N CYS A 140 -1.46 -15.88 -4.70
CA CYS A 140 -1.17 -14.78 -3.79
C CYS A 140 -0.95 -13.48 -4.56
N VAL A 141 -1.70 -12.43 -4.20
CA VAL A 141 -1.55 -11.06 -4.73
C VAL A 141 -0.34 -10.34 -4.16
N GLY A 142 0.08 -10.70 -2.94
CA GLY A 142 1.31 -10.23 -2.31
C GLY A 142 2.55 -11.04 -2.69
N ALA A 143 2.52 -11.76 -3.81
CA ALA A 143 3.64 -12.58 -4.27
C ALA A 143 4.81 -11.71 -4.75
N SER A 144 6.03 -12.26 -4.66
CA SER A 144 7.23 -11.56 -5.10
C SER A 144 7.23 -11.35 -6.61
N LYS A 145 7.95 -10.34 -7.11
CA LYS A 145 8.14 -10.14 -8.56
C LYS A 145 8.69 -11.38 -9.27
N ALA A 146 9.57 -12.14 -8.61
CA ALA A 146 10.11 -13.38 -9.16
C ALA A 146 9.01 -14.44 -9.32
N THR A 147 8.16 -14.63 -8.31
CA THR A 147 7.00 -15.53 -8.37
C THR A 147 6.04 -15.12 -9.47
N MET A 148 5.75 -13.81 -9.61
CA MET A 148 4.85 -13.32 -10.67
C MET A 148 5.40 -13.58 -12.07
N ARG A 149 6.71 -13.37 -12.28
CA ARG A 149 7.38 -13.74 -13.55
C ARG A 149 7.30 -15.23 -13.84
N GLN A 150 7.49 -16.07 -12.82
CA GLN A 150 7.37 -17.52 -12.95
C GLN A 150 5.94 -17.91 -13.36
N ARG A 151 4.91 -17.32 -12.73
CA ARG A 151 3.51 -17.55 -13.10
C ARG A 151 3.23 -17.15 -14.55
N GLN A 152 3.74 -15.99 -15.00
CA GLN A 152 3.57 -15.56 -16.38
C GLN A 152 4.18 -16.57 -17.36
N ALA A 153 5.40 -17.05 -17.08
CA ALA A 153 6.06 -18.05 -17.91
C ALA A 153 5.30 -19.39 -17.93
N GLU A 154 4.79 -19.83 -16.77
CA GLU A 154 4.04 -21.07 -16.63
C GLU A 154 2.68 -20.99 -17.35
N VAL A 155 1.96 -19.86 -17.24
CA VAL A 155 0.73 -19.61 -18.00
C VAL A 155 0.99 -19.63 -19.50
N THR A 156 2.04 -18.97 -19.98
CA THR A 156 2.42 -18.97 -21.40
C THR A 156 2.75 -20.38 -21.89
N TRP A 157 3.55 -21.14 -21.13
CA TRP A 157 3.92 -22.51 -21.48
C TRP A 157 2.72 -23.46 -21.49
N LEU A 158 1.89 -23.45 -20.44
CA LEU A 158 0.69 -24.27 -20.36
C LEU A 158 -0.34 -23.89 -21.43
N GLY A 159 -0.47 -22.59 -21.72
CA GLY A 159 -1.31 -22.09 -22.82
C GLY A 159 -0.87 -22.64 -24.18
N GLY A 160 0.44 -22.69 -24.44
CA GLY A 160 1.00 -23.33 -25.63
C GLY A 160 0.72 -24.84 -25.74
N LEU A 161 0.48 -25.50 -24.60
CA LEU A 161 0.07 -26.91 -24.53
C LEU A 161 -1.45 -27.12 -24.48
N MET A 162 -2.25 -26.05 -24.64
CA MET A 162 -3.71 -26.07 -24.50
C MET A 162 -4.19 -26.62 -23.15
N ARG A 163 -3.41 -26.42 -22.08
CA ARG A 163 -3.75 -26.85 -20.72
C ARG A 163 -4.46 -25.76 -19.94
N ASN A 164 -5.26 -26.16 -18.96
CA ASN A 164 -5.99 -25.24 -18.07
C ASN A 164 -5.02 -24.47 -17.16
N THR A 165 -5.14 -23.13 -17.15
CA THR A 165 -4.32 -22.21 -16.35
C THR A 165 -5.12 -21.44 -15.29
N SER A 166 -6.42 -21.70 -15.12
CA SER A 166 -7.33 -20.97 -14.21
C SER A 166 -6.93 -21.01 -12.73
N HIS A 167 -6.10 -21.98 -12.35
CA HIS A 167 -5.56 -22.10 -11.00
C HIS A 167 -4.46 -21.05 -10.72
N ILE A 168 -3.80 -20.51 -11.75
CA ILE A 168 -2.72 -19.52 -11.64
C ILE A 168 -3.27 -18.10 -11.83
N LEU A 169 -3.05 -17.24 -10.84
CA LEU A 169 -3.40 -15.83 -10.90
C LEU A 169 -2.22 -14.99 -11.41
N VAL A 170 -2.42 -14.34 -12.55
CA VAL A 170 -1.55 -13.29 -13.09
C VAL A 170 -2.41 -12.03 -13.29
N PRO A 171 -2.20 -10.94 -12.53
CA PRO A 171 -2.87 -9.67 -12.74
C PRO A 171 -2.53 -9.13 -14.14
N GLY A 172 -3.54 -8.61 -14.84
CA GLY A 172 -3.38 -7.93 -16.12
C GLY A 172 -2.78 -6.53 -15.98
#